data_AF-A0A9P8F674-F1
#
_entry.id   AF-A0A9P8F674-F1
#
_cell.length_a   1.000
_cell.length_b   1.000
_cell.length_c   1.000
_cell.angle_alpha   90.00
_cell.angle_beta   90.00
_cell.angle_gamma   90.00
#
_symmetry.space_group_name_H-M   'P 1'
#
loop_
_entity.id
_entity.type
_entity.pdbx_description
1 polymer ?
#
loop_
_entity_poly.entity_id
_entity_poly.type
_entity_poly.pdbx_seq_one_letter_code
_entity_poly.pdbx_strand_id
1 'polypeptide(L)'
;MSVLVEELAKPWDERMQWLAWIDPDTLVLNQQIPLELFMPPPDEEINLIATHDDDGYFNGGVFFLKVDSWSLEFLIQVLAVPLTDRKHHVSLNKDHAALEQIMENQRFRSRVTYQPRIWYNAFDYNKTYEGESGNLMVHLLDLGGDKWARMDKYLGNVTSKVNPHEVPLDQTTYEKQVQGFWKRMADSRKILKEAKAKEKGHDGIKEAARRLKFALDFETDNEVVIRGAYDSLLKALYENK
;
A
#
# COMPACT_ATOMS: atom_id res chain seq x y z
N MET A 1 9.01 -5.53 16.03
CA MET A 1 7.92 -5.66 17.02
C MET A 1 8.10 -4.77 18.25
N SER A 2 9.29 -4.71 18.87
CA SER A 2 9.55 -3.91 20.09
C SER A 2 9.08 -2.44 19.97
N VAL A 3 9.50 -1.72 18.92
CA VAL A 3 9.08 -0.34 18.61
C VAL A 3 7.55 -0.15 18.64
N LEU A 4 6.79 -1.11 18.09
CA LEU A 4 5.32 -1.03 18.09
C LEU A 4 4.75 -1.10 19.52
N VAL A 5 5.33 -1.92 20.39
CA VAL A 5 4.94 -2.04 21.81
C VAL A 5 5.37 -0.82 22.61
N GLU A 6 6.55 -0.27 22.32
CA GLU A 6 7.08 0.96 22.93
C GLU A 6 6.21 2.18 22.58
N GLU A 7 5.84 2.37 21.30
CA GLU A 7 4.91 3.42 20.88
C GLU A 7 3.49 3.20 21.44
N LEU A 8 3.00 1.94 21.51
CA LEU A 8 1.71 1.62 22.13
C LEU A 8 1.65 1.93 23.63
N ALA A 9 2.79 1.99 24.32
CA ALA A 9 2.87 2.28 25.76
C ALA A 9 2.90 3.79 26.09
N LYS A 10 3.08 4.67 25.09
CA LYS A 10 3.10 6.12 25.28
C LYS A 10 1.69 6.74 25.35
N PRO A 11 1.54 7.94 25.95
CA PRO A 11 0.39 8.81 25.74
C PRO A 11 0.09 9.03 24.25
N TRP A 12 -1.19 9.21 23.90
CA TRP A 12 -1.64 9.34 22.50
C TRP A 12 -0.98 10.53 21.76
N ASP A 13 -0.71 11.60 22.49
CA ASP A 13 -0.12 12.86 22.06
C ASP A 13 1.43 12.83 21.98
N GLU A 14 2.09 11.85 22.60
CA GLU A 14 3.55 11.62 22.53
C GLU A 14 3.95 10.50 21.55
N ARG A 15 2.94 9.85 20.94
CA ARG A 15 3.04 8.57 20.22
C ARG A 15 3.09 8.75 18.71
N MET A 16 3.99 8.01 18.07
CA MET A 16 4.01 7.86 16.60
C MET A 16 2.73 7.14 16.14
N GLN A 17 2.08 7.68 15.11
CA GLN A 17 0.79 7.18 14.63
C GLN A 17 0.95 6.04 13.60
N TRP A 18 2.06 6.07 12.87
CA TRP A 18 2.42 5.09 11.83
C TRP A 18 3.91 4.77 11.91
N LEU A 19 4.27 3.55 11.52
CA LEU A 19 5.64 3.10 11.31
C LEU A 19 5.81 2.81 9.82
N ALA A 20 6.88 3.32 9.21
CA ALA A 20 7.30 2.91 7.88
C ALA A 20 8.32 1.77 8.01
N TRP A 21 8.10 0.67 7.29
CA TRP A 21 9.17 -0.27 6.92
C TRP A 21 9.73 0.16 5.57
N ILE A 22 11.06 0.14 5.44
CA ILE A 22 11.81 0.47 4.23
C ILE A 22 13.01 -0.49 4.18
N ASP A 23 13.12 -1.28 3.11
CA ASP A 23 14.24 -2.21 2.91
C ASP A 23 15.57 -1.46 2.68
N PRO A 24 16.72 -2.03 3.11
CA PRO A 24 18.01 -1.33 3.20
C PRO A 24 18.67 -0.99 1.85
N ASP A 25 17.99 -1.32 0.74
CA ASP A 25 18.37 -1.03 -0.64
C ASP A 25 17.36 -0.10 -1.33
N THR A 26 16.43 0.48 -0.57
CA THR A 26 15.57 1.58 -1.01
C THR A 26 16.20 2.93 -0.63
N LEU A 27 16.23 3.87 -1.58
CA LEU A 27 16.87 5.17 -1.46
C LEU A 27 15.84 6.30 -1.65
N VAL A 28 15.83 7.27 -0.74
CA VAL A 28 15.05 8.51 -0.88
C VAL A 28 15.71 9.39 -1.94
N LEU A 29 14.98 9.67 -3.02
CA LEU A 29 15.40 10.51 -4.14
C LEU A 29 14.95 11.97 -3.99
N ASN A 30 13.75 12.21 -3.45
CA ASN A 30 13.18 13.54 -3.31
C ASN A 30 12.75 13.83 -1.86
N GLN A 31 13.54 14.62 -1.13
CA GLN A 31 13.28 14.95 0.27
C GLN A 31 12.17 16.01 0.47
N GLN A 32 11.63 16.57 -0.62
CA GLN A 32 10.53 17.55 -0.57
C GLN A 32 9.14 16.92 -0.41
N ILE A 33 9.03 15.58 -0.39
CA ILE A 33 7.76 14.85 -0.32
C ILE A 33 7.58 14.24 1.08
N PRO A 34 6.64 14.73 1.91
CA PRO A 34 6.40 14.19 3.25
C PRO A 34 5.71 12.81 3.20
N LEU A 35 6.10 11.89 4.08
CA LEU A 35 5.51 10.54 4.16
C LEU A 35 4.06 10.58 4.64
N GLU A 36 3.72 11.59 5.43
CA GLU A 36 2.38 11.88 5.93
C GLU A 36 1.35 12.05 4.81
N LEU A 37 1.78 12.46 3.61
CA LEU A 37 0.93 12.64 2.44
C LEU A 37 0.21 11.35 2.04
N PHE A 38 0.87 10.20 2.18
CA PHE A 38 0.33 8.89 1.79
C PHE A 38 -0.64 8.30 2.81
N MET A 39 -0.75 8.90 4.01
CA MET A 39 -1.53 8.35 5.11
C MET A 39 -3.05 8.46 4.88
N PRO A 40 -3.86 7.52 5.40
CA PRO A 40 -5.31 7.60 5.34
C PRO A 40 -5.87 8.82 6.09
N PRO A 41 -6.90 9.48 5.53
CA PRO A 41 -7.80 10.36 6.27
C PRO A 41 -8.32 9.74 7.59
N PRO A 42 -8.68 10.55 8.61
CA PRO A 42 -9.06 10.03 9.93
C PRO A 42 -10.31 9.13 9.96
N ASP A 43 -11.16 9.17 8.93
CA ASP A 43 -12.37 8.35 8.78
C ASP A 43 -12.14 7.01 8.06
N GLU A 44 -10.93 6.75 7.57
CA GLU A 44 -10.55 5.49 6.92
C GLU A 44 -10.06 4.44 7.95
N GLU A 45 -10.77 3.32 8.07
CA GLU A 45 -10.38 2.17 8.93
C GLU A 45 -9.22 1.32 8.35
N ILE A 46 -8.16 1.97 7.87
CA ILE A 46 -6.93 1.31 7.41
C ILE A 46 -5.91 1.22 8.56
N ASN A 47 -5.22 0.08 8.63
CA ASN A 47 -4.13 -0.19 9.56
C ASN A 47 -2.82 -0.61 8.86
N LEU A 48 -2.87 -1.13 7.63
CA LEU A 48 -1.71 -1.49 6.82
C LEU A 48 -1.86 -0.89 5.41
N ILE A 49 -0.83 -0.17 4.95
CA ILE A 49 -0.69 0.32 3.58
C ILE A 49 0.49 -0.40 2.93
N ALA A 50 0.27 -1.01 1.77
CA ALA A 50 1.26 -1.77 1.02
C ALA A 50 1.27 -1.36 -0.47
N THR A 51 1.98 -2.11 -1.31
CA THR A 51 2.05 -1.95 -2.77
C THR A 51 2.13 -3.34 -3.42
N HIS A 52 1.67 -3.51 -4.67
CA HIS A 52 1.86 -4.77 -5.41
C HIS A 52 3.10 -4.77 -6.30
N ASP A 53 3.65 -5.97 -6.52
CA ASP A 53 4.61 -6.26 -7.59
C ASP A 53 3.92 -6.49 -8.94
N ASP A 54 4.72 -6.58 -10.00
CA ASP A 54 4.27 -6.66 -11.41
C ASP A 54 3.42 -7.91 -11.71
N ASP A 55 3.43 -8.90 -10.82
CA ASP A 55 2.63 -10.13 -10.87
C ASP A 55 1.37 -10.09 -9.97
N GLY A 56 1.15 -9.00 -9.23
CA GLY A 56 -0.02 -8.77 -8.37
C GLY A 56 0.11 -9.27 -6.93
N TYR A 57 1.27 -9.77 -6.50
CA TYR A 57 1.51 -10.15 -5.09
C TYR A 57 2.04 -8.96 -4.26
N PHE A 58 2.02 -9.10 -2.93
CA PHE A 58 2.45 -8.06 -1.99
C PHE A 58 3.96 -7.77 -2.08
N ASN A 59 4.36 -6.51 -2.29
CA ASN A 59 5.77 -6.13 -2.12
C ASN A 59 6.09 -5.74 -0.67
N GLY A 60 7.05 -6.44 -0.07
CA GLY A 60 7.52 -6.19 1.30
C GLY A 60 8.51 -5.04 1.49
N GLY A 61 9.03 -4.46 0.40
CA GLY A 61 10.15 -3.50 0.44
C GLY A 61 9.80 -2.18 1.11
N VAL A 62 8.60 -1.63 0.87
CA VAL A 62 8.09 -0.44 1.58
C VAL A 62 6.62 -0.62 1.93
N PHE A 63 6.30 -0.57 3.23
CA PHE A 63 4.92 -0.61 3.73
C PHE A 63 4.76 0.24 4.99
N PHE A 64 3.54 0.70 5.25
CA PHE A 64 3.21 1.51 6.43
C PHE A 64 2.25 0.77 7.35
N LEU A 65 2.64 0.62 8.62
CA LEU A 65 1.85 -0.05 9.64
C LEU A 65 1.44 0.96 10.72
N LYS A 66 0.13 1.13 10.91
CA LYS A 66 -0.43 2.00 11.96
C LYS A 66 0.02 1.50 13.33
N VAL A 67 0.40 2.40 14.24
CA VAL A 67 0.58 2.02 15.64
C VAL A 67 -0.80 1.78 16.24
N ASP A 68 -1.18 0.51 16.41
CA ASP A 68 -2.49 0.08 16.94
C ASP A 68 -2.43 -1.37 17.47
N SER A 69 -3.39 -1.70 18.32
CA SER A 69 -3.73 -3.03 18.80
C SER A 69 -3.96 -4.06 17.69
N TRP A 70 -4.65 -3.69 16.61
CA TRP A 70 -4.81 -4.54 15.41
C TRP A 70 -3.46 -4.93 14.82
N SER A 71 -2.53 -3.97 14.76
CA SER A 71 -1.20 -4.14 14.16
C SER A 71 -0.30 -5.04 15.01
N LEU A 72 -0.47 -5.00 16.33
CA LEU A 72 0.21 -5.91 17.24
C LEU A 72 -0.32 -7.34 17.07
N GLU A 73 -1.64 -7.52 16.96
CA GLU A 73 -2.22 -8.85 16.69
C GLU A 73 -1.78 -9.38 15.32
N PHE A 74 -1.82 -8.54 14.27
CA PHE A 74 -1.35 -8.88 12.92
C PHE A 74 0.08 -9.43 12.95
N LEU A 75 1.03 -8.69 13.53
CA LEU A 75 2.43 -9.15 13.61
C LEU A 75 2.62 -10.40 14.49
N ILE A 76 1.79 -10.60 15.52
CA ILE A 76 1.81 -11.83 16.32
C ILE A 76 1.36 -13.04 15.48
N GLN A 77 0.32 -12.89 14.65
CA GLN A 77 -0.13 -13.96 13.75
C GLN A 77 0.92 -14.26 12.66
N VAL A 78 1.55 -13.24 12.08
CA VAL A 78 2.64 -13.39 11.09
C VAL A 78 3.81 -14.20 11.68
N LEU A 79 4.28 -13.84 12.89
CA LEU A 79 5.33 -14.60 13.58
C LEU A 79 4.90 -16.02 14.01
N ALA A 80 3.60 -16.31 14.07
CA ALA A 80 3.07 -17.64 14.35
C ALA A 80 2.95 -18.54 13.10
N VAL A 81 3.01 -17.99 11.87
CA VAL A 81 2.91 -18.79 10.63
C VAL A 81 3.97 -19.90 10.57
N PRO A 82 5.28 -19.67 10.83
CA PRO A 82 6.29 -20.72 10.79
C PRO A 82 6.13 -21.81 11.87
N LEU A 83 5.29 -21.59 12.88
CA LEU A 83 4.98 -22.57 13.94
C LEU A 83 3.70 -23.37 13.65
N THR A 84 2.84 -22.88 12.76
CA THR A 84 1.48 -23.40 12.53
C THR A 84 1.30 -24.02 11.14
N ASP A 85 1.92 -23.48 10.09
CA ASP A 85 1.92 -24.07 8.76
C ASP A 85 3.28 -24.71 8.41
N ARG A 86 3.29 -26.04 8.29
CA ARG A 86 4.50 -26.80 7.92
C ARG A 86 4.91 -26.63 6.46
N LYS A 87 4.00 -26.20 5.57
CA LYS A 87 4.33 -25.90 4.16
C LYS A 87 5.17 -24.64 4.04
N HIS A 88 4.96 -23.68 4.95
CA HIS A 88 5.64 -22.40 4.98
C HIS A 88 7.18 -22.53 5.03
N HIS A 89 7.70 -23.59 5.66
CA HIS A 89 9.13 -23.89 5.70
C HIS A 89 9.79 -24.05 4.31
N VAL A 90 9.01 -24.28 3.25
CA VAL A 90 9.49 -24.51 1.87
C VAL A 90 9.51 -23.22 1.03
N SER A 91 8.91 -22.11 1.51
CA SER A 91 9.05 -20.81 0.82
C SER A 91 10.50 -20.34 0.80
N LEU A 92 10.91 -19.70 -0.31
CA LEU A 92 12.19 -18.99 -0.40
C LEU A 92 12.13 -17.69 0.43
N ASN A 93 11.08 -16.90 0.21
CA ASN A 93 10.82 -15.63 0.91
C ASN A 93 9.77 -15.87 2.02
N LYS A 94 10.23 -16.34 3.18
CA LYS A 94 9.35 -16.77 4.27
C LYS A 94 8.59 -15.61 4.90
N ASP A 95 9.29 -14.57 5.34
CA ASP A 95 8.66 -13.46 6.05
C ASP A 95 7.63 -12.72 5.17
N HIS A 96 7.93 -12.55 3.88
CA HIS A 96 7.00 -12.07 2.84
C HIS A 96 5.75 -12.95 2.75
N ALA A 97 5.91 -14.27 2.56
CA ALA A 97 4.77 -15.18 2.43
C ALA A 97 3.95 -15.29 3.73
N ALA A 98 4.54 -15.03 4.90
CA ALA A 98 3.84 -14.99 6.19
C ALA A 98 3.03 -13.70 6.35
N LEU A 99 3.58 -12.56 5.92
CA LEU A 99 2.85 -11.29 5.86
C LEU A 99 1.62 -11.43 4.95
N GLU A 100 1.83 -11.88 3.70
CA GLU A 100 0.76 -12.02 2.72
C GLU A 100 -0.35 -12.99 3.18
N GLN A 101 0.02 -14.19 3.66
CA GLN A 101 -0.93 -15.19 4.18
C GLN A 101 -1.82 -14.66 5.32
N ILE A 102 -1.32 -13.71 6.12
CA ILE A 102 -2.11 -13.06 7.18
C ILE A 102 -2.86 -11.82 6.66
N MET A 103 -2.33 -11.08 5.67
CA MET A 103 -3.04 -10.00 4.98
C MET A 103 -4.27 -10.51 4.24
N GLU A 104 -4.20 -11.68 3.61
CA GLU A 104 -5.32 -12.34 2.93
C GLU A 104 -6.45 -12.76 3.89
N ASN A 105 -6.12 -13.03 5.16
CA ASN A 105 -7.04 -13.60 6.13
C ASN A 105 -8.23 -12.67 6.41
N GLN A 106 -9.44 -13.23 6.44
CA GLN A 106 -10.70 -12.51 6.67
C GLN A 106 -10.70 -11.61 7.91
N ARG A 107 -9.87 -11.91 8.94
CA ARG A 107 -9.71 -11.07 10.13
C ARG A 107 -8.99 -9.73 9.86
N PHE A 108 -8.07 -9.71 8.90
CA PHE A 108 -7.16 -8.59 8.66
C PHE A 108 -7.42 -7.87 7.33
N ARG A 109 -7.72 -8.61 6.25
CA ARG A 109 -7.88 -8.11 4.86
C ARG A 109 -8.65 -6.80 4.72
N SER A 110 -9.74 -6.59 5.47
CA SER A 110 -10.57 -5.38 5.39
C SER A 110 -9.93 -4.09 5.94
N ARG A 111 -8.72 -4.16 6.50
CA ARG A 111 -7.93 -3.01 6.98
C ARG A 111 -6.55 -2.88 6.30
N VAL A 112 -6.31 -3.71 5.29
CA VAL A 112 -5.20 -3.61 4.36
C VAL A 112 -5.65 -2.74 3.18
N THR A 113 -4.75 -1.92 2.63
CA THR A 113 -4.94 -1.28 1.33
C THR A 113 -3.60 -1.22 0.60
N TYR A 114 -3.66 -1.19 -0.73
CA TYR A 114 -2.51 -1.08 -1.61
C TYR A 114 -2.53 0.28 -2.31
N GLN A 115 -1.38 0.93 -2.42
CA GLN A 115 -1.19 2.17 -3.17
C GLN A 115 -0.23 1.93 -4.35
N PRO A 116 -0.27 2.75 -5.42
CA PRO A 116 0.58 2.57 -6.58
C PRO A 116 2.07 2.47 -6.21
N ARG A 117 2.73 1.35 -6.55
CA ARG A 117 4.13 1.05 -6.18
C ARG A 117 5.10 2.18 -6.55
N ILE A 118 4.85 2.85 -7.68
CA ILE A 118 5.59 4.02 -8.18
C ILE A 118 5.68 5.20 -7.19
N TRP A 119 4.79 5.29 -6.18
CA TRP A 119 4.77 6.45 -5.28
C TRP A 119 5.93 6.49 -4.29
N TYR A 120 6.39 5.35 -3.80
CA TYR A 120 7.44 5.28 -2.77
C TYR A 120 8.21 3.95 -2.75
N ASN A 121 7.97 3.06 -3.71
CA ASN A 121 8.57 1.72 -3.79
C ASN A 121 8.96 1.39 -5.26
N ALA A 122 9.27 2.45 -6.03
CA ALA A 122 9.49 2.36 -7.48
C ALA A 122 10.80 1.65 -7.81
N PHE A 123 10.82 0.72 -8.77
CA PHE A 123 12.02 -0.08 -9.06
C PHE A 123 13.03 0.62 -10.01
N ASP A 124 14.32 0.42 -9.75
CA ASP A 124 15.34 0.31 -10.80
C ASP A 124 15.62 -1.18 -11.00
N TYR A 125 14.93 -1.80 -11.95
CA TYR A 125 15.14 -3.18 -12.37
C TYR A 125 15.60 -3.19 -13.83
N ASN A 126 16.35 -4.21 -14.25
CA ASN A 126 16.95 -4.27 -15.59
C ASN A 126 17.67 -2.97 -16.01
N LYS A 127 18.30 -2.28 -15.03
CA LYS A 127 19.07 -1.03 -15.21
C LYS A 127 18.23 0.18 -15.62
N THR A 128 16.90 0.13 -15.48
CA THR A 128 15.95 1.18 -15.85
C THR A 128 15.07 1.53 -14.64
N TYR A 129 15.04 2.81 -14.27
CA TYR A 129 14.07 3.32 -13.29
C TYR A 129 12.71 3.42 -13.95
N GLU A 130 11.68 2.83 -13.33
CA GLU A 130 10.30 2.90 -13.83
C GLU A 130 9.61 4.24 -13.51
N GLY A 131 10.11 4.97 -12.51
CA GLY A 131 9.55 6.23 -12.03
C GLY A 131 10.09 7.46 -12.75
N GLU A 132 9.62 8.63 -12.32
CA GLU A 132 9.92 9.94 -12.91
C GLU A 132 10.73 10.84 -11.96
N SER A 133 11.27 11.95 -12.48
CA SER A 133 11.86 12.99 -11.62
C SER A 133 10.79 13.57 -10.69
N GLY A 134 11.17 13.86 -9.44
CA GLY A 134 10.24 14.27 -8.39
C GLY A 134 9.61 13.12 -7.61
N ASN A 135 9.77 11.85 -8.03
CA ASN A 135 9.32 10.70 -7.24
C ASN A 135 10.18 10.53 -5.96
N LEU A 136 9.57 10.03 -4.89
CA LEU A 136 10.12 10.02 -3.53
C LEU A 136 11.23 8.99 -3.33
N MET A 137 11.10 7.75 -3.81
CA MET A 137 12.11 6.69 -3.61
C MET A 137 12.39 5.84 -4.86
N VAL A 138 13.54 5.15 -4.83
CA VAL A 138 13.86 4.01 -5.70
C VAL A 138 14.25 2.79 -4.86
N HIS A 139 13.67 1.63 -5.14
CA HIS A 139 14.00 0.33 -4.58
C HIS A 139 14.88 -0.45 -5.57
N LEU A 140 16.08 -0.84 -5.13
CA LEU A 140 17.13 -1.45 -5.97
C LEU A 140 17.01 -2.99 -6.05
N LEU A 141 15.83 -3.46 -6.50
CA LEU A 141 15.47 -4.88 -6.57
C LEU A 141 16.27 -5.66 -7.65
N ASP A 142 16.72 -6.86 -7.29
CA ASP A 142 17.43 -7.85 -8.12
C ASP A 142 18.53 -7.33 -9.08
N LEU A 143 19.23 -6.26 -8.70
CA LEU A 143 20.34 -5.69 -9.50
C LEU A 143 21.62 -6.55 -9.49
N GLY A 144 21.60 -7.74 -8.89
CA GLY A 144 22.73 -8.66 -8.81
C GLY A 144 24.03 -7.97 -8.34
N GLY A 145 25.10 -8.16 -9.11
CA GLY A 145 26.41 -7.55 -8.84
C GLY A 145 26.48 -6.03 -9.10
N ASP A 146 25.59 -5.48 -9.93
CA ASP A 146 25.61 -4.05 -10.32
C ASP A 146 24.96 -3.13 -9.28
N LYS A 147 24.33 -3.70 -8.24
CA LYS A 147 23.61 -3.00 -7.17
C LYS A 147 24.42 -1.88 -6.52
N TRP A 148 25.71 -2.10 -6.27
CA TRP A 148 26.60 -1.10 -5.66
C TRP A 148 26.87 0.09 -6.58
N ALA A 149 27.14 -0.15 -7.87
CA ALA A 149 27.34 0.92 -8.85
C ALA A 149 26.04 1.70 -9.14
N ARG A 150 24.88 1.05 -8.97
CA ARG A 150 23.56 1.66 -9.06
C ARG A 150 23.26 2.55 -7.85
N MET A 151 23.51 2.05 -6.65
CA MET A 151 23.41 2.85 -5.42
C MET A 151 24.37 4.05 -5.45
N ASP A 152 25.62 3.88 -5.86
CA ASP A 152 26.60 4.96 -6.01
C ASP A 152 26.11 6.07 -6.97
N LYS A 153 25.53 5.69 -8.12
CA LYS A 153 24.88 6.64 -9.05
C LYS A 153 23.76 7.45 -8.38
N TYR A 154 22.86 6.79 -7.64
CA TYR A 154 21.74 7.50 -6.98
C TYR A 154 22.21 8.37 -5.80
N LEU A 155 23.14 7.88 -4.98
CA LEU A 155 23.75 8.67 -3.90
C LEU A 155 24.53 9.86 -4.47
N GLY A 156 25.26 9.69 -5.57
CA GLY A 156 25.95 10.77 -6.28
C GLY A 156 25.00 11.83 -6.82
N ASN A 157 23.82 11.45 -7.32
CA ASN A 157 22.76 12.38 -7.69
C ASN A 157 22.22 13.16 -6.47
N VAL A 158 21.78 12.43 -5.43
CA VAL A 158 21.10 12.99 -4.24
C VAL A 158 22.03 13.85 -3.38
N THR A 159 23.33 13.55 -3.35
CA THR A 159 24.35 14.35 -2.61
C THR A 159 24.98 15.47 -3.45
N SER A 160 24.61 15.60 -4.74
CA SER A 160 25.10 16.67 -5.60
C SER A 160 24.51 18.04 -5.25
N LYS A 161 25.10 19.11 -5.79
CA LYS A 161 24.57 20.48 -5.63
C LYS A 161 23.24 20.74 -6.35
N VAL A 162 22.81 19.84 -7.23
CA VAL A 162 21.59 19.95 -8.04
C VAL A 162 21.04 18.53 -8.21
N ASN A 163 20.30 18.04 -7.20
CA ASN A 163 19.69 16.71 -7.25
C ASN A 163 18.64 16.67 -8.38
N PRO A 164 18.82 15.86 -9.44
CA PRO A 164 17.91 15.82 -10.60
C PRO A 164 16.55 15.17 -10.29
N HIS A 165 16.35 14.67 -9.08
CA HIS A 165 15.07 14.13 -8.60
C HIS A 165 14.37 15.04 -7.60
N GLU A 166 15.01 16.12 -7.13
CA GLU A 166 14.43 17.01 -6.13
C GLU A 166 13.46 18.01 -6.79
N VAL A 167 12.16 17.74 -6.63
CA VAL A 167 11.07 18.58 -7.16
C VAL A 167 10.15 18.94 -5.99
N PRO A 168 9.88 20.23 -5.72
CA PRO A 168 8.95 20.63 -4.66
C PRO A 168 7.57 20.00 -4.82
N LEU A 169 6.92 19.66 -3.70
CA LEU A 169 5.64 18.94 -3.68
C LEU A 169 4.57 19.54 -4.60
N ASP A 170 4.46 20.88 -4.63
CA ASP A 170 3.50 21.65 -5.42
C ASP A 170 3.69 21.56 -6.95
N GLN A 171 4.86 21.09 -7.38
CA GLN A 171 5.23 20.85 -8.77
C GLN A 171 5.16 19.36 -9.15
N THR A 172 4.89 18.47 -8.19
CA THR A 172 4.67 17.05 -8.45
C THR A 172 3.19 16.73 -8.73
N THR A 173 2.92 15.48 -9.13
CA THR A 173 1.55 14.96 -9.27
C THR A 173 0.95 14.43 -7.96
N TYR A 174 1.75 14.30 -6.88
CA TYR A 174 1.40 13.53 -5.70
C TYR A 174 0.12 14.01 -5.00
N GLU A 175 0.00 15.29 -4.65
CA GLU A 175 -1.17 15.79 -3.90
C GLU A 175 -2.48 15.41 -4.60
N LYS A 176 -2.55 15.66 -5.91
CA LYS A 176 -3.72 15.36 -6.74
C LYS A 176 -3.97 13.86 -6.88
N GLN A 177 -2.92 13.05 -7.01
CA GLN A 177 -3.04 11.60 -7.13
C GLN A 177 -3.50 10.95 -5.83
N VAL A 178 -2.91 11.33 -4.69
CA VAL A 178 -3.21 10.73 -3.38
C VAL A 178 -4.57 11.21 -2.84
N GLN A 179 -4.92 12.49 -3.00
CA GLN A 179 -6.29 12.98 -2.73
C GLN A 179 -7.32 12.27 -3.62
N GLY A 180 -6.98 12.05 -4.90
CA GLY A 180 -7.80 11.32 -5.85
C GLY A 180 -8.03 9.85 -5.44
N PHE A 181 -6.99 9.17 -4.96
CA PHE A 181 -7.05 7.81 -4.42
C PHE A 181 -7.98 7.74 -3.20
N TRP A 182 -7.72 8.52 -2.14
CA TRP A 182 -8.52 8.45 -0.92
C TRP A 182 -9.98 8.85 -1.17
N LYS A 183 -10.24 9.80 -2.07
CA LYS A 183 -11.62 10.12 -2.49
C LYS A 183 -12.32 8.92 -3.14
N ARG A 184 -11.66 8.19 -4.06
CA ARG A 184 -12.24 6.97 -4.67
C ARG A 184 -12.52 5.90 -3.62
N MET A 185 -11.62 5.71 -2.65
CA MET A 185 -11.78 4.75 -1.56
C MET A 185 -13.02 5.06 -0.69
N ALA A 186 -13.19 6.32 -0.30
CA ALA A 186 -14.34 6.78 0.46
C ALA A 186 -15.66 6.67 -0.33
N ASP A 187 -15.70 7.16 -1.58
CA ASP A 187 -16.89 7.06 -2.45
C ASP A 187 -17.28 5.59 -2.71
N SER A 188 -16.30 4.71 -2.93
CA SER A 188 -16.52 3.28 -3.18
C SER A 188 -17.09 2.54 -1.96
N ARG A 189 -16.60 2.82 -0.75
CA ARG A 189 -17.18 2.22 0.47
C ARG A 189 -18.57 2.79 0.78
N LYS A 190 -18.81 4.07 0.46
CA LYS A 190 -20.13 4.71 0.57
C LYS A 190 -21.18 4.03 -0.33
N ILE A 191 -20.87 3.79 -1.61
CA ILE A 191 -21.79 3.10 -2.53
C ILE A 191 -22.01 1.62 -2.17
N LEU A 192 -20.99 0.91 -1.66
CA LEU A 192 -21.18 -0.44 -1.10
C LEU A 192 -22.16 -0.47 0.07
N LYS A 193 -22.09 0.53 0.97
CA LYS A 193 -23.01 0.66 2.12
C LYS A 193 -24.45 0.87 1.67
N GLU A 194 -24.67 1.62 0.59
CA GLU A 194 -26.00 1.80 -0.02
C GLU A 194 -26.46 0.54 -0.77
N ALA A 195 -25.57 -0.15 -1.48
CA ALA A 195 -25.88 -1.40 -2.17
C ALA A 195 -26.37 -2.48 -1.22
N LYS A 196 -25.71 -2.64 -0.07
CA LYS A 196 -26.09 -3.60 0.98
C LYS A 196 -27.49 -3.35 1.56
N ALA A 197 -28.02 -2.12 1.47
CA ALA A 197 -29.40 -1.81 1.85
C ALA A 197 -30.43 -2.18 0.77
N LYS A 198 -30.01 -2.37 -0.49
CA LYS A 198 -30.86 -2.54 -1.69
C LYS A 198 -30.71 -3.91 -2.37
N GLU A 199 -29.68 -4.69 -2.05
CA GLU A 199 -29.35 -5.94 -2.73
C GLU A 199 -30.35 -7.10 -2.51
N LYS A 200 -31.27 -6.98 -1.55
CA LYS A 200 -32.27 -8.02 -1.24
C LYS A 200 -33.24 -8.20 -2.42
N GLY A 201 -33.09 -9.34 -3.12
CA GLY A 201 -33.87 -9.67 -4.32
C GLY A 201 -33.25 -9.18 -5.64
N HIS A 202 -32.14 -8.44 -5.60
CA HIS A 202 -31.50 -7.84 -6.78
C HIS A 202 -30.11 -8.43 -7.02
N ASP A 203 -30.04 -9.58 -7.71
CA ASP A 203 -28.78 -10.32 -7.90
C ASP A 203 -27.71 -9.53 -8.68
N GLY A 204 -28.12 -8.66 -9.61
CA GLY A 204 -27.19 -7.74 -10.29
C GLY A 204 -26.51 -6.73 -9.35
N ILE A 205 -27.22 -6.27 -8.30
CA ILE A 205 -26.64 -5.41 -7.27
C ILE A 205 -25.66 -6.21 -6.39
N LYS A 206 -26.04 -7.43 -5.97
CA LYS A 206 -25.15 -8.33 -5.19
C LYS A 206 -23.84 -8.60 -5.92
N GLU A 207 -23.93 -8.90 -7.22
CA GLU A 207 -22.77 -9.24 -8.05
C GLU A 207 -21.85 -8.03 -8.28
N ALA A 208 -22.40 -6.87 -8.62
CA ALA A 208 -21.60 -5.65 -8.75
C ALA A 208 -20.98 -5.23 -7.40
N ALA A 209 -21.70 -5.39 -6.28
CA ALA A 209 -21.19 -5.11 -4.94
C ALA A 209 -20.07 -6.08 -4.51
N ARG A 210 -20.14 -7.36 -4.92
CA ARG A 210 -19.03 -8.31 -4.73
C ARG A 210 -17.78 -7.90 -5.50
N ARG A 211 -17.92 -7.46 -6.75
CA ARG A 211 -16.79 -6.99 -7.58
C ARG A 211 -16.14 -5.75 -7.00
N LEU A 212 -16.94 -4.76 -6.59
CA LEU A 212 -16.39 -3.56 -5.95
C LEU A 212 -15.80 -3.86 -4.55
N LYS A 213 -16.35 -4.82 -3.79
CA LYS A 213 -15.69 -5.27 -2.55
C LYS A 213 -14.36 -5.97 -2.83
N PHE A 214 -14.30 -6.87 -3.80
CA PHE A 214 -13.04 -7.53 -4.19
C PHE A 214 -11.99 -6.48 -4.56
N ALA A 215 -12.35 -5.53 -5.42
CA ALA A 215 -11.45 -4.44 -5.80
C ALA A 215 -11.01 -3.58 -4.61
N LEU A 216 -11.93 -3.24 -3.70
CA LEU A 216 -11.61 -2.48 -2.48
C LEU A 216 -10.77 -3.25 -1.45
N ASP A 217 -10.77 -4.58 -1.48
CA ASP A 217 -9.97 -5.42 -0.60
C ASP A 217 -8.56 -5.71 -1.18
N PHE A 218 -8.38 -5.65 -2.52
CA PHE A 218 -7.20 -6.20 -3.22
C PHE A 218 -6.61 -5.40 -4.39
N GLU A 219 -7.31 -4.43 -4.97
CA GLU A 219 -6.92 -3.82 -6.25
C GLU A 219 -6.96 -2.29 -6.14
N THR A 220 -6.70 -1.74 -4.94
CA THR A 220 -6.99 -0.34 -4.60
C THR A 220 -6.08 0.65 -5.31
N ASP A 221 -4.85 0.21 -5.62
CA ASP A 221 -3.87 0.84 -6.49
C ASP A 221 -4.23 0.74 -7.98
N ASN A 222 -4.90 -0.34 -8.39
CA ASN A 222 -5.39 -0.56 -9.74
C ASN A 222 -6.63 0.31 -10.05
N GLU A 223 -6.37 1.58 -10.39
CA GLU A 223 -7.40 2.59 -10.66
C GLU A 223 -8.41 2.17 -11.75
N VAL A 224 -8.02 1.33 -12.71
CA VAL A 224 -8.90 0.82 -13.76
C VAL A 224 -9.91 -0.18 -13.21
N VAL A 225 -9.44 -1.13 -12.38
CA VAL A 225 -10.30 -2.15 -11.75
C VAL A 225 -11.26 -1.51 -10.73
N ILE A 226 -10.78 -0.60 -9.88
CA ILE A 226 -11.61 0.14 -8.92
C ILE A 226 -12.72 0.93 -9.64
N ARG A 227 -12.38 1.71 -10.68
CA ARG A 227 -13.37 2.50 -11.43
C ARG A 227 -14.37 1.60 -12.15
N GLY A 228 -13.91 0.58 -12.88
CA GLY A 228 -14.79 -0.34 -13.60
C GLY A 228 -15.78 -1.08 -12.68
N ALA A 229 -15.34 -1.45 -11.47
CA ALA A 229 -16.21 -2.05 -10.47
C ALA A 229 -17.18 -1.04 -9.83
N TYR A 230 -16.75 0.20 -9.60
CA TYR A 230 -17.58 1.30 -9.09
C TYR A 230 -18.70 1.65 -10.06
N ASP A 231 -18.36 1.89 -11.33
CA ASP A 231 -19.32 2.26 -12.39
C ASP A 231 -20.32 1.12 -12.65
N SER A 232 -19.86 -0.13 -12.59
CA SER A 232 -20.74 -1.31 -12.67
C SER A 232 -21.79 -1.34 -11.56
N LEU A 233 -21.43 -0.95 -10.33
CA LEU A 233 -22.36 -0.91 -9.21
C LEU A 233 -23.28 0.32 -9.28
N LEU A 234 -22.76 1.48 -9.70
CA LEU A 234 -23.54 2.69 -9.95
C LEU A 234 -24.67 2.42 -10.94
N LYS A 235 -24.33 1.78 -12.07
CA LYS A 235 -25.28 1.31 -13.08
C LYS A 235 -26.32 0.35 -12.49
N ALA A 236 -25.89 -0.65 -11.73
CA ALA A 236 -26.78 -1.63 -11.11
C ALA A 236 -27.76 -1.03 -10.09
N LEU A 237 -27.43 0.09 -9.44
CA LEU A 237 -28.26 0.76 -8.43
C LEU A 237 -29.27 1.77 -8.98
N TYR A 238 -28.96 2.41 -10.10
CA TYR A 238 -29.70 3.58 -10.57
C TYR A 238 -30.20 3.52 -12.02
N GLU A 239 -29.54 2.77 -12.92
CA GLU A 239 -29.91 2.72 -14.35
C GLU A 239 -30.87 1.57 -14.70
N ASN A 240 -30.92 0.51 -13.88
CA ASN A 240 -31.80 -0.64 -14.06
C ASN A 240 -33.12 -0.49 -13.26
N LYS A 241 -33.84 0.62 -13.45
CA LYS A 241 -35.10 0.95 -12.76
C LYS A 241 -36.24 1.24 -13.73
#